data_AF-A0A8T4HLU0-F1
#
_entry.id   AF-A0A8T4HLU0-F1
#
_cell.length_a   1.000
_cell.length_b   1.000
_cell.length_c   1.000
_cell.angle_alpha   90.00
_cell.angle_beta   90.00
_cell.angle_gamma   90.00
#
_symmetry.space_group_name_H-M   'P 1'
#
loop_
_entity.id
_entity.type
_entity.pdbx_description
1 polymer ?
#
loop_
_entity_poly.entity_id
_entity_poly.type
_entity_poly.pdbx_seq_one_letter_code
_entity_poly.pdbx_strand_id
1 'polypeptide(L)'
;RPRRTDQGPPRRVWLQPEDDVPHIRDRVTRLRDAVGLRPAQLSVATSLTQAAAEEYSSADLLLCSPLQAREVTLHWRPLGEIESLERTFGLLAAEEGDAERLGTRLGDDLAHCLGAGGEAGTARTAETENV
;
A
#
# COMPACT_ATOMS: atom_id res chain seq x y z
N ARG A 1 11.81 13.57 2.58
CA ARG A 1 10.66 14.29 1.98
C ARG A 1 11.08 14.74 0.59
N PRO A 2 10.30 14.47 -0.47
CA PRO A 2 10.38 15.23 -1.70
C PRO A 2 10.21 16.71 -1.36
N ARG A 3 11.10 17.56 -1.87
CA ARG A 3 10.97 19.02 -1.72
C ARG A 3 10.43 19.58 -3.02
N ARG A 4 9.69 20.69 -2.94
CA ARG A 4 9.28 21.45 -4.13
C ARG A 4 10.47 21.84 -5.03
N THR A 5 11.68 21.83 -4.49
CA THR A 5 12.95 22.14 -5.16
C THR A 5 13.73 20.90 -5.62
N ASP A 6 13.17 19.69 -5.52
CA ASP A 6 13.84 18.48 -5.98
C ASP A 6 13.86 18.50 -7.52
N GLN A 7 15.04 18.71 -8.12
CA GLN A 7 15.24 18.90 -9.56
C GLN A 7 15.26 17.57 -10.35
N GLY A 8 14.94 16.46 -9.69
CA GLY A 8 14.91 15.13 -10.29
C GLY A 8 13.68 14.93 -11.18
N PRO A 9 13.69 13.89 -12.03
CA PRO A 9 12.48 13.49 -12.75
C PRO A 9 11.35 13.22 -11.75
N PRO A 10 10.09 13.47 -12.14
CA PRO A 10 8.94 13.19 -11.30
C PRO A 10 8.94 11.75 -10.83
N ARG A 11 8.89 11.56 -9.51
CA ARG A 11 8.70 10.24 -8.91
C ARG A 11 7.33 9.70 -9.30
N ARG A 12 7.28 8.44 -9.70
CA ARG A 12 6.06 7.69 -9.93
C ARG A 12 5.64 6.95 -8.66
N VAL A 13 4.35 6.76 -8.50
CA VAL A 13 3.74 5.89 -7.50
C VAL A 13 3.21 4.66 -8.23
N TRP A 14 3.73 3.49 -7.85
CA TRP A 14 3.30 2.20 -8.36
C TRP A 14 2.16 1.65 -7.52
N LEU A 15 1.07 1.27 -8.19
CA LEU A 15 0.04 0.39 -7.65
C LEU A 15 0.41 -1.06 -7.97
N GLN A 16 0.09 -1.96 -7.07
CA GLN A 16 0.20 -3.39 -7.33
C GLN A 16 -0.97 -3.85 -8.21
N PRO A 17 -0.85 -4.98 -8.93
CA PRO A 17 -1.99 -5.59 -9.62
C PRO A 17 -3.20 -5.79 -8.71
N GLU A 18 -2.97 -6.17 -7.45
CA GLU A 18 -3.99 -6.39 -6.43
C GLU A 18 -4.75 -5.11 -6.06
N ASP A 19 -4.12 -3.95 -6.26
CA ASP A 19 -4.73 -2.62 -6.04
C ASP A 19 -5.47 -2.08 -7.27
N ASP A 20 -5.43 -2.79 -8.41
CA ASP A 20 -6.11 -2.40 -9.65
C ASP A 20 -7.61 -2.72 -9.62
N VAL A 21 -8.23 -2.43 -8.48
CA VAL A 21 -9.66 -2.58 -8.20
C VAL A 21 -10.28 -1.20 -7.98
N PRO A 22 -11.52 -0.95 -8.44
CA PRO A 22 -12.11 0.38 -8.45
C PRO A 22 -12.06 1.11 -7.10
N HIS A 23 -12.37 0.41 -6.00
CA HIS A 23 -12.41 1.03 -4.67
C HIS A 23 -11.04 1.53 -4.17
N ILE A 24 -9.93 0.98 -4.66
CA ILE A 24 -8.57 1.47 -4.37
C ILE A 24 -8.12 2.44 -5.46
N ARG A 25 -8.08 1.96 -6.71
CA ARG A 25 -7.56 2.70 -7.87
C ARG A 25 -8.22 4.06 -8.02
N ASP A 26 -9.54 4.16 -7.89
CA ASP A 26 -10.25 5.41 -8.15
C ASP A 26 -10.05 6.40 -7.01
N ARG A 27 -9.86 5.94 -5.78
CA ARG A 27 -9.49 6.80 -4.63
C ARG A 27 -8.10 7.37 -4.82
N VAL A 28 -7.13 6.54 -5.19
CA VAL A 28 -5.74 6.95 -5.38
C VAL A 28 -5.60 7.85 -6.62
N THR A 29 -6.34 7.57 -7.68
CA THR A 29 -6.46 8.41 -8.89
C THR A 29 -7.02 9.78 -8.54
N ARG A 30 -8.11 9.85 -7.76
CA ARG A 30 -8.68 11.13 -7.29
C ARG A 30 -7.70 11.90 -6.42
N LEU A 31 -6.96 11.23 -5.52
CA LEU A 31 -5.94 11.89 -4.72
C LEU A 31 -4.84 12.48 -5.60
N ARG A 32 -4.31 11.69 -6.56
CA ARG A 32 -3.31 12.15 -7.53
C ARG A 32 -3.75 13.45 -8.21
N ASP A 33 -4.99 13.50 -8.68
CA ASP A 33 -5.55 14.68 -9.35
C ASP A 33 -5.69 15.86 -8.39
N ALA A 34 -6.16 15.62 -7.16
CA ALA A 34 -6.32 16.64 -6.13
C ALA A 34 -4.99 17.28 -5.69
N VAL A 35 -3.89 16.52 -5.70
CA VAL A 35 -2.55 17.03 -5.36
C VAL A 35 -1.75 17.54 -6.57
N GLY A 36 -2.36 17.55 -7.77
CA GLY A 36 -1.74 18.08 -8.99
C GLY A 36 -0.62 17.21 -9.59
N LEU A 37 -0.61 15.91 -9.30
CA LEU A 37 0.33 14.97 -9.92
C LEU A 37 -0.11 14.65 -11.36
N ARG A 38 0.86 14.39 -12.25
CA ARG A 38 0.56 14.00 -13.64
C ARG A 38 -0.02 12.59 -13.71
N PRO A 39 -0.88 12.28 -14.70
CA PRO A 39 -1.39 10.92 -14.91
C PRO A 39 -0.29 9.84 -14.96
N ALA A 40 0.83 10.12 -15.65
CA ALA A 40 1.97 9.21 -15.77
C ALA A 40 2.78 8.97 -14.47
N GLN A 41 2.49 9.73 -13.41
CA GLN A 41 3.08 9.54 -12.08
C GLN A 41 2.29 8.56 -11.22
N LEU A 42 1.19 8.00 -11.74
CA LEU A 42 0.48 6.89 -11.12
C LEU A 42 0.40 5.75 -12.14
N SER A 43 0.89 4.57 -11.80
CA SER A 43 0.91 3.45 -12.74
C SER A 43 0.70 2.13 -12.03
N VAL A 44 0.05 1.20 -12.70
CA VAL A 44 -0.13 -0.17 -12.22
C VAL A 44 1.07 -0.98 -12.70
N ALA A 45 1.76 -1.63 -11.78
CA ALA A 45 2.81 -2.59 -12.10
C ALA A 45 2.21 -3.93 -12.52
N THR A 46 2.96 -4.75 -13.26
CA THR A 46 2.53 -6.10 -13.64
C THR A 46 2.67 -7.12 -12.52
N SER A 47 3.48 -6.80 -11.50
CA SER A 47 3.66 -7.60 -10.29
C SER A 47 4.24 -6.74 -9.16
N LEU A 48 4.09 -7.21 -7.91
CA LEU A 48 4.78 -6.63 -6.76
C LEU A 48 6.31 -6.60 -6.96
N THR A 49 6.89 -7.68 -7.50
CA THR A 49 8.33 -7.78 -7.75
C THR A 49 8.81 -6.72 -8.74
N GLN A 50 8.06 -6.47 -9.82
CA GLN A 50 8.40 -5.40 -10.76
C GLN A 50 8.34 -4.04 -10.04
N ALA A 51 7.28 -3.77 -9.29
CA ALA A 51 7.12 -2.48 -8.61
C ALA A 51 8.25 -2.23 -7.59
N ALA A 52 8.65 -3.26 -6.84
CA ALA A 52 9.76 -3.17 -5.91
C ALA A 52 11.10 -2.93 -6.64
N ALA A 53 11.35 -3.60 -7.77
CA ALA A 53 12.56 -3.39 -8.56
C ALA A 53 12.66 -1.95 -9.12
N GLU A 54 11.54 -1.37 -9.54
CA GLU A 54 11.48 0.04 -9.97
C GLU A 54 11.76 1.00 -8.81
N GLU A 55 11.26 0.72 -7.60
CA GLU A 55 11.60 1.50 -6.39
C GLU A 55 13.11 1.43 -6.10
N TYR A 56 13.68 0.22 -6.11
CA TYR A 56 15.10 0.01 -5.82
C TYR A 56 16.06 0.66 -6.80
N SER A 57 15.66 0.74 -8.07
CA SER A 57 16.48 1.31 -9.13
C SER A 57 16.26 2.80 -9.35
N SER A 58 15.26 3.39 -8.70
CA SER A 58 14.87 4.78 -8.91
C SER A 58 14.54 5.50 -7.59
N ALA A 59 13.81 6.62 -7.68
CA ALA A 59 13.27 7.32 -6.52
C ALA A 59 11.73 7.23 -6.47
N ASP A 60 11.16 6.28 -7.21
CA ASP A 60 9.73 5.98 -7.24
C ASP A 60 9.24 5.47 -5.89
N LEU A 61 7.93 5.32 -5.77
CA LEU A 61 7.25 4.88 -4.56
C LEU A 61 6.32 3.72 -4.89
N LEU A 62 6.10 2.83 -3.93
CA LEU A 62 5.16 1.72 -4.03
C LEU A 62 4.03 1.90 -3.01
N LEU A 63 2.78 1.87 -3.49
CA LEU A 63 1.62 1.71 -2.62
C LEU A 63 1.60 0.26 -2.09
N CYS A 64 1.91 0.09 -0.81
CA CYS A 64 1.96 -1.22 -0.17
C CYS A 64 1.54 -1.17 1.30
N SER A 65 1.14 -2.33 1.83
CA SER A 65 0.89 -2.50 3.26
C SER A 65 2.21 -2.48 4.05
N PRO A 66 2.18 -2.21 5.38
CA PRO A 66 3.36 -2.33 6.22
C PRO A 66 4.00 -3.72 6.17
N LEU A 67 3.18 -4.78 6.10
CA LEU A 67 3.66 -6.15 6.00
C LEU A 67 4.47 -6.36 4.72
N GLN A 68 3.91 -5.98 3.57
CA GLN A 68 4.58 -6.11 2.28
C GLN A 68 5.88 -5.33 2.22
N ALA A 69 5.89 -4.09 2.73
CA ALA A 69 7.12 -3.31 2.79
C ALA A 69 8.24 -4.02 3.58
N ARG A 70 7.90 -4.74 4.66
CA ARG A 70 8.87 -5.55 5.40
C ARG A 70 9.35 -6.75 4.59
N GLU A 71 8.47 -7.45 3.88
CA GLU A 71 8.81 -8.59 3.03
C GLU A 71 9.77 -8.20 1.91
N VAL A 72 9.56 -7.04 1.30
CA VAL A 72 10.41 -6.52 0.24
C VAL A 72 11.46 -5.53 0.74
N THR A 73 11.75 -5.45 2.04
CA THR A 73 12.80 -4.59 2.64
C THR A 73 12.73 -3.10 2.24
N LEU A 74 11.52 -2.56 2.09
CA LEU A 74 11.27 -1.15 1.81
C LEU A 74 10.97 -0.35 3.07
N HIS A 75 11.29 0.95 3.02
CA HIS A 75 10.93 1.86 4.09
C HIS A 75 9.44 2.25 4.00
N TRP A 76 8.59 1.70 4.88
CA TRP A 76 7.16 2.04 4.91
C TRP A 76 6.84 3.43 5.49
N ARG A 77 5.82 4.10 4.96
CA ARG A 77 5.25 5.35 5.49
C ARG A 77 3.71 5.34 5.31
N PRO A 78 2.94 5.89 6.27
CA PRO A 78 1.50 6.04 6.11
C PRO A 78 1.16 7.10 5.05
N LEU A 79 0.06 6.89 4.34
CA LEU A 79 -0.55 7.89 3.45
C LEU A 79 -1.51 8.76 4.25
N GLY A 80 -1.18 10.04 4.46
CA GLY A 80 -1.93 10.91 5.37
C GLY A 80 -3.24 11.44 4.79
N GLU A 81 -3.35 11.47 3.46
CA GLU A 81 -4.47 12.10 2.75
C GLU A 81 -5.66 11.15 2.56
N ILE A 82 -5.50 9.86 2.84
CA ILE A 82 -6.57 8.85 2.76
C ILE A 82 -6.60 8.05 4.07
N GLU A 83 -7.50 8.44 4.97
CA GLU A 83 -7.57 7.89 6.33
C GLU A 83 -8.00 6.42 6.40
N SER A 84 -8.59 5.86 5.32
CA SER A 84 -9.18 4.50 5.33
C SER A 84 -8.97 3.73 4.03
N LEU A 85 -7.75 3.71 3.50
CA LEU A 85 -7.45 2.86 2.33
C LEU A 85 -7.21 1.42 2.78
N GLU A 86 -8.21 0.57 2.59
CA GLU A 86 -8.18 -0.83 3.02
C GLU A 86 -8.32 -1.77 1.83
N ARG A 87 -7.43 -2.77 1.74
CA ARG A 87 -7.64 -3.91 0.85
C ARG A 87 -8.60 -4.89 1.49
N THR A 88 -9.63 -5.27 0.74
CA THR A 88 -10.51 -6.37 1.13
C THR A 88 -10.18 -7.61 0.30
N PHE A 89 -10.24 -8.78 0.94
CA PHE A 89 -10.01 -10.07 0.30
C PHE A 89 -11.29 -10.89 0.32
N GLY A 90 -11.65 -11.45 -0.83
CA GLY A 90 -12.72 -12.43 -0.93
C GLY A 90 -12.16 -13.84 -0.78
N LEU A 91 -12.84 -14.68 0.00
CA LEU A 91 -12.52 -16.11 0.09
C LEU A 91 -13.32 -16.88 -0.95
N LEU A 92 -12.60 -17.66 -1.77
CA LEU A 92 -13.19 -18.58 -2.73
C LEU A 92 -12.81 -20.01 -2.32
N ALA A 93 -13.80 -20.89 -2.29
CA ALA A 93 -13.64 -22.30 -1.98
C ALA A 93 -14.28 -23.15 -3.10
N ALA A 94 -13.79 -24.39 -3.24
CA ALA A 94 -14.27 -25.30 -4.29
C ALA A 94 -15.71 -25.76 -4.04
N GLU A 95 -16.07 -25.99 -2.78
CA GLU A 95 -17.39 -26.47 -2.37
C GLU A 95 -18.24 -25.35 -1.76
N GLU A 96 -19.55 -25.45 -1.96
CA GLU A 96 -20.51 -24.48 -1.43
C GLU A 96 -20.49 -24.47 0.12
N GLY A 97 -20.46 -23.26 0.69
CA GLY A 97 -20.42 -23.05 2.14
C GLY A 97 -19.04 -23.23 2.79
N ASP A 98 -18.04 -23.74 2.07
CA ASP A 98 -16.70 -23.90 2.64
C ASP A 98 -15.98 -22.57 2.83
N ALA A 99 -16.17 -21.60 1.94
CA ALA A 99 -15.61 -20.25 2.11
C ALA A 99 -16.12 -19.60 3.41
N GLU A 100 -17.41 -19.76 3.72
CA GLU A 100 -18.01 -19.25 4.95
C GLU A 100 -17.50 -19.99 6.19
N ARG A 101 -17.44 -21.34 6.13
CA ARG A 101 -16.90 -22.16 7.22
C ARG A 101 -15.43 -21.83 7.51
N LEU A 102 -14.61 -21.69 6.47
CA LEU A 102 -13.20 -21.32 6.59
C LEU A 102 -13.05 -19.89 7.09
N GLY A 103 -13.80 -18.93 6.55
CA GLY A 103 -13.80 -17.55 7.03
C GLY A 103 -14.18 -17.43 8.50
N THR A 104 -15.17 -18.20 8.95
CA THR A 104 -15.60 -18.22 10.36
C THR A 104 -14.52 -18.81 11.28
N ARG A 105 -13.78 -19.82 10.83
CA ARG A 105 -12.79 -20.54 11.65
C ARG A 105 -11.39 -19.94 11.62
N LEU A 106 -10.98 -19.42 10.47
CA LEU A 106 -9.61 -18.99 10.16
C LEU A 106 -9.53 -17.51 9.79
N GLY A 107 -10.64 -16.76 9.87
CA GLY A 107 -10.69 -15.36 9.42
C GLY A 107 -9.61 -14.49 10.04
N ASP A 108 -9.41 -14.60 11.36
CA ASP A 108 -8.38 -13.83 12.07
C ASP A 108 -6.96 -14.24 11.69
N ASP A 109 -6.71 -15.55 11.51
CA ASP A 109 -5.41 -16.06 11.08
C ASP A 109 -5.10 -15.64 9.64
N LEU A 110 -6.10 -15.68 8.76
CA LEU A 110 -5.99 -15.22 7.37
C LEU A 110 -5.75 -13.71 7.33
N ALA A 111 -6.49 -12.93 8.12
CA ALA A 111 -6.29 -11.50 8.26
C ALA A 111 -4.86 -11.19 8.72
N HIS A 112 -4.38 -11.88 9.76
CA HIS A 112 -3.01 -11.73 10.25
C HIS A 112 -1.97 -12.04 9.16
N CYS A 113 -2.13 -13.14 8.43
CA CYS A 113 -1.25 -13.50 7.31
C CYS A 113 -1.25 -12.46 6.19
N LEU A 114 -2.40 -11.80 5.96
CA LEU A 114 -2.55 -10.72 4.98
C LEU A 114 -2.10 -9.34 5.53
N GLY A 115 -1.65 -9.29 6.78
CA GLY A 115 -1.21 -8.07 7.45
C GLY A 115 -2.36 -7.17 7.94
N ALA A 116 -3.60 -7.65 7.91
CA ALA A 116 -4.73 -7.01 8.57
C ALA A 116 -4.70 -7.35 10.07
N GLY A 117 -4.54 -6.34 10.92
CA GLY A 117 -4.44 -6.52 12.38
C GLY A 117 -3.07 -6.16 13.00
N GLY A 118 -2.10 -5.71 12.20
CA GLY A 118 -0.92 -5.02 12.73
C GLY A 118 -1.25 -3.56 13.04
N GLU A 119 -0.97 -3.08 14.25
CA GLU A 119 -1.09 -1.66 14.59
C GLU A 119 -0.39 -0.82 13.51
N ALA A 120 -1.17 0.01 12.81
CA ALA A 120 -0.65 1.01 11.89
C ALA A 120 0.42 1.79 12.64
N GLY A 121 1.68 1.67 12.18
CA GLY A 121 2.86 2.00 12.97
C GLY A 121 2.67 3.25 13.82
N THR A 122 2.57 3.06 15.14
CA THR A 122 2.66 4.13 16.12
C THR A 122 3.88 4.96 15.75
N ALA A 123 3.61 6.16 15.25
CA ALA A 123 4.61 7.19 15.08
C ALA A 123 5.15 7.45 16.49
N ARG A 124 6.29 6.83 16.82
CA ARG A 124 7.12 7.30 17.92
C ARG A 124 7.60 8.68 17.49
N THR A 125 6.82 9.69 17.84
CA THR A 125 7.32 11.04 18.06
C THR A 125 8.40 10.88 19.11
N ALA A 126 9.66 10.90 18.67
CA ALA A 126 10.77 11.11 19.57
C ALA A 126 10.63 12.55 20.07
N GLU A 127 9.85 12.74 21.12
CA GLU A 127 10.07 13.85 22.05
C GLU A 127 11.48 13.66 22.60
N THR A 128 12.41 14.42 22.03
CA THR A 128 13.70 14.65 22.66
C THR A 128 13.43 15.61 23.80
N GLU A 129 13.06 15.07 24.95
CA GLU A 129 13.37 15.67 26.25
C GLU A 129 14.87 15.43 26.56
N ASN A 130 15.46 16.39 27.30
CA ASN A 130 16.86 16.57 27.74
C ASN A 130 17.81 17.25 26.74
N VAL A 131 18.45 18.39 27.02
CA VAL A 131 18.78 19.11 28.28
C VAL A 131 18.68 20.61 28.05
#